data_AF-A0A956ILE0-F1
#
_entry.id   AF-A0A956ILE0-F1
#
_cell.length_a   1.000
_cell.length_b   1.000
_cell.length_c   1.000
_cell.angle_alpha   90.00
_cell.angle_beta   90.00
_cell.angle_gamma   90.00
#
_symmetry.space_group_name_H-M   'P 1'
#
loop_
_entity.id
_entity.type
_entity.pdbx_description
1 polymer ?
#
loop_
_entity_poly.entity_id
_entity_poly.type
_entity_poly.pdbx_seq_one_letter_code
_entity_poly.pdbx_strand_id
1 'polypeptide(L)'
;DRERAVTLAARELGVASEALLQSLFADLRDERRVRAPEPVLPVAELARHANLALVSSLIKRALAITIEGDAALRPVVRQAKLRGLLCTVEAPRGPRAPERLSISGPFALFHRTTLYGRALASIVPLAARCPGMVLRATCNLEGRERTVVVRAGDPLPVSPTGRRFDSKLEERFFRDMTRAAPDWDLLREPRAIPAGGTLVFPDFELQHRRAPTRRWLLEIAGFWTPSYIADKLAPLRAAHLDHFILCIDEARNCAPEELPSHARVVRYDKRIDPAAILAIIDP
;
A
#
# COMPACT_ATOMS: atom_id res chain seq x y z
N ASP A 1 4.23 57.18 15.10
CA ASP A 1 2.80 57.22 14.78
C ASP A 1 2.43 55.98 13.96
N ARG A 2 1.48 55.17 14.44
CA ARG A 2 1.18 53.82 13.91
C ARG A 2 0.60 53.89 12.51
N GLU A 3 -0.38 54.76 12.29
CA GLU A 3 -1.05 54.89 10.99
C GLU A 3 -0.10 55.33 9.88
N ARG A 4 0.82 56.23 10.21
CA ARG A 4 1.86 56.69 9.28
C ARG A 4 2.81 55.57 8.88
N ALA A 5 3.21 54.70 9.81
CA ALA A 5 4.07 53.55 9.53
C ALA A 5 3.35 52.51 8.65
N VAL A 6 2.08 52.21 8.95
CA VAL A 6 1.26 51.28 8.15
C VAL A 6 1.07 51.80 6.72
N THR A 7 0.75 53.09 6.57
CA THR A 7 0.54 53.72 5.26
C THR A 7 1.80 53.69 4.40
N LEU A 8 2.96 53.94 5.00
CA LEU A 8 4.24 53.93 4.31
C LEU A 8 4.59 52.51 3.83
N ALA A 9 4.48 51.52 4.71
CA ALA A 9 4.74 50.12 4.37
C ALA A 9 3.75 49.59 3.32
N ALA A 10 2.47 49.96 3.42
CA ALA A 10 1.45 49.57 2.45
C ALA A 10 1.76 50.14 1.05
N ARG A 11 2.22 51.39 0.98
CA ARG A 11 2.66 52.03 -0.26
C ARG A 11 3.90 51.34 -0.86
N GLU A 12 4.90 51.02 -0.04
CA GLU A 12 6.10 50.30 -0.50
C GLU A 12 5.77 48.91 -1.06
N LEU A 13 4.82 48.21 -0.43
CA LEU A 13 4.39 46.86 -0.82
C LEU A 13 3.31 46.86 -1.92
N GLY A 14 2.81 48.03 -2.33
CA GLY A 14 1.78 48.15 -3.37
C GLY A 14 0.42 47.57 -2.98
N VAL A 15 0.08 47.58 -1.68
CA VAL A 15 -1.19 47.04 -1.16
C VAL A 15 -1.96 48.10 -0.39
N ALA A 16 -3.26 47.87 -0.16
CA ALA A 16 -4.04 48.72 0.75
C ALA A 16 -3.58 48.53 2.21
N SER A 17 -3.59 49.61 3.00
CA SER A 17 -3.27 49.57 4.44
C SER A 17 -4.08 48.52 5.20
N GLU A 18 -5.39 48.41 4.90
CA GLU A 18 -6.25 47.34 5.43
C GLU A 18 -5.71 45.95 5.08
N ALA A 19 -5.36 45.72 3.80
CA ALA A 19 -4.89 44.42 3.34
C ALA A 19 -3.58 44.04 4.03
N LEU A 20 -2.65 44.99 4.18
CA LEU A 20 -1.39 44.81 4.90
C LEU A 20 -1.63 44.37 6.35
N LEU A 21 -2.53 45.05 7.07
CA LEU A 21 -2.85 44.71 8.45
C LEU A 21 -3.54 43.33 8.55
N GLN A 22 -4.40 43.00 7.60
CA GLN A 22 -5.08 41.70 7.56
C GLN A 22 -4.14 40.54 7.20
N SER A 23 -3.05 40.81 6.48
CA SER A 23 -2.06 39.80 6.08
C SER A 23 -0.81 39.77 6.95
N LEU A 24 -0.66 40.70 7.90
CA LEU A 24 0.58 40.94 8.66
C LEU A 24 1.12 39.67 9.34
N PHE A 25 0.23 38.79 9.79
CA PHE A 25 0.56 37.51 10.43
C PHE A 25 -0.09 36.32 9.72
N ALA A 26 -0.44 36.45 8.44
CA ALA A 26 -1.18 35.39 7.73
C ALA A 26 -0.38 34.08 7.56
N ASP A 27 0.92 34.12 7.77
CA ASP A 27 1.82 32.97 7.80
C ASP A 27 1.74 32.18 9.13
N LEU A 28 1.45 32.86 10.24
CA LEU A 28 1.29 32.26 11.56
C LEU A 28 0.04 31.37 11.60
N ARG A 29 0.21 30.12 12.05
CA ARG A 29 -0.87 29.12 12.08
C ARG A 29 -2.09 29.59 12.87
N ASP A 30 -1.86 30.27 13.99
CA ASP A 30 -2.90 30.70 14.93
C ASP A 30 -3.67 31.93 14.44
N GLU A 31 -3.11 32.69 13.49
CA GLU A 31 -3.71 33.88 12.88
C GLU A 31 -4.43 33.56 11.56
N ARG A 32 -4.43 32.28 11.14
CA ARG A 32 -5.15 31.85 9.95
C ARG A 32 -6.64 31.96 10.18
N ARG A 33 -7.29 32.79 9.38
CA ARG A 33 -8.75 32.91 9.35
C ARG A 33 -9.39 31.62 8.87
N VAL A 34 -10.09 30.94 9.76
CA VAL A 34 -10.86 29.73 9.43
C VAL A 34 -12.22 30.14 8.87
N ARG A 35 -12.61 29.53 7.75
CA ARG A 35 -13.97 29.62 7.19
C ARG A 35 -14.62 28.26 7.27
N ALA A 36 -15.95 28.23 7.32
CA ALA A 36 -16.68 26.98 7.22
C ALA A 36 -16.39 26.29 5.88
N PRO A 37 -16.24 24.95 5.85
CA PRO A 37 -16.13 24.23 4.59
C PRO A 37 -17.43 24.35 3.79
N GLU A 38 -17.31 24.50 2.47
CA GLU A 38 -18.43 24.51 1.54
C GLU A 38 -18.26 23.35 0.54
N PRO A 39 -19.16 22.34 0.54
CA PRO A 39 -20.32 22.17 1.43
C PRO A 39 -19.92 21.74 2.85
N VAL A 40 -20.79 22.05 3.82
CA VAL A 40 -20.65 21.57 5.21
C VAL A 40 -20.88 20.05 5.23
N LEU A 41 -19.95 19.32 5.84
CA LEU A 41 -20.09 17.86 5.99
C LEU A 41 -21.31 17.53 6.88
N PRO A 42 -22.18 16.59 6.48
CA PRO A 42 -23.23 16.08 7.35
C PRO A 42 -22.66 15.48 8.64
N VAL A 43 -23.36 15.65 9.77
CA VAL A 43 -22.90 15.19 11.10
C VAL A 43 -22.58 13.70 11.12
N ALA A 44 -23.40 12.88 10.46
CA ALA A 44 -23.16 11.44 10.35
C ALA A 44 -21.85 11.10 9.62
N GLU A 45 -21.50 11.88 8.60
CA GLU A 45 -20.26 11.69 7.84
C GLU A 45 -19.05 12.17 8.65
N LEU A 46 -19.18 13.27 9.37
CA LEU A 46 -18.16 13.72 10.31
C LEU A 46 -17.87 12.67 11.38
N ALA A 47 -18.91 12.04 11.95
CA ALA A 47 -18.75 10.97 12.93
C ALA A 47 -18.01 9.75 12.33
N ARG A 48 -18.32 9.35 11.09
CA ARG A 48 -17.59 8.28 10.40
C ARG A 48 -16.12 8.63 10.20
N HIS A 49 -15.82 9.86 9.78
CA HIS A 49 -14.44 10.32 9.63
C HIS A 49 -13.67 10.37 10.96
N ALA A 50 -14.34 10.77 12.05
CA ALA A 50 -13.76 10.73 13.39
C ALA A 50 -13.44 9.28 13.82
N ASN A 51 -14.37 8.35 13.60
CA ASN A 51 -14.15 6.92 13.88
C ASN A 51 -12.97 6.36 13.06
N LEU A 52 -12.89 6.71 11.78
CA LEU A 52 -11.75 6.32 10.96
C LEU A 52 -10.44 6.89 11.51
N ALA A 53 -10.42 8.15 11.93
CA ALA A 53 -9.22 8.78 12.49
C ALA A 53 -8.75 8.05 13.76
N LEU A 54 -9.68 7.70 14.66
CA LEU A 54 -9.42 6.92 15.86
C LEU A 54 -8.84 5.54 15.52
N VAL A 55 -9.56 4.74 14.71
CA VAL A 55 -9.12 3.41 14.29
C VAL A 55 -7.76 3.47 13.58
N SER A 56 -7.58 4.43 12.68
CA SER A 56 -6.32 4.64 11.95
C SER A 56 -5.16 4.98 12.87
N SER A 57 -5.41 5.75 13.95
CA SER A 57 -4.37 6.10 14.93
C SER A 57 -3.87 4.87 15.68
N LEU A 58 -4.76 3.93 16.01
CA LEU A 58 -4.42 2.67 16.66
C LEU A 58 -3.67 1.75 15.69
N ILE A 59 -4.17 1.62 14.47
CA ILE A 59 -3.58 0.75 13.44
C ILE A 59 -2.19 1.19 13.00
N LYS A 60 -1.89 2.49 12.99
CA LYS A 60 -0.53 3.01 12.77
C LYS A 60 0.49 2.48 13.79
N ARG A 61 0.03 1.90 14.90
CA ARG A 61 0.82 1.32 15.99
C ARG A 61 0.52 -0.18 16.20
N ALA A 62 -0.04 -0.84 15.19
CA ALA A 62 -0.27 -2.28 15.23
C ALA A 62 1.03 -3.05 15.03
N LEU A 63 1.25 -4.14 15.76
CA LEU A 63 2.32 -5.12 15.51
C LEU A 63 2.01 -5.97 14.29
N ALA A 64 0.75 -6.31 14.09
CA ALA A 64 0.22 -7.05 12.95
C ALA A 64 -1.26 -6.78 12.77
N ILE A 65 -1.75 -6.99 11.54
CA ILE A 65 -3.17 -6.93 11.20
C ILE A 65 -3.57 -8.18 10.46
N THR A 66 -4.75 -8.69 10.79
CA THR A 66 -5.39 -9.78 10.07
C THR A 66 -6.75 -9.33 9.57
N ILE A 67 -7.08 -9.65 8.33
CA ILE A 67 -8.35 -9.36 7.69
C ILE A 67 -8.92 -10.68 7.22
N GLU A 68 -10.12 -11.00 7.69
CA GLU A 68 -10.91 -12.17 7.30
C GLU A 68 -12.17 -11.67 6.60
N GLY A 69 -12.70 -12.41 5.62
CA GLY A 69 -13.97 -12.07 4.98
C GLY A 69 -14.56 -13.22 4.17
N ASP A 70 -15.87 -13.16 3.96
CA ASP A 70 -16.65 -14.21 3.27
C ASP A 70 -16.51 -14.14 1.73
N ALA A 71 -16.04 -13.01 1.21
CA ALA A 71 -15.83 -12.75 -0.21
C ALA A 71 -14.34 -12.66 -0.54
N ALA A 72 -13.98 -12.84 -1.82
CA ALA A 72 -12.59 -12.81 -2.30
C ALA A 72 -11.86 -11.55 -1.80
N LEU A 73 -10.84 -11.73 -0.95
CA LEU A 73 -10.03 -10.65 -0.39
C LEU A 73 -9.12 -9.98 -1.43
N ARG A 74 -9.10 -10.52 -2.65
CA ARG A 74 -8.28 -10.06 -3.78
C ARG A 74 -8.25 -8.54 -3.97
N PRO A 75 -9.35 -7.78 -3.90
CA PRO A 75 -9.29 -6.32 -4.01
C PRO A 75 -8.51 -5.68 -2.85
N VAL A 76 -8.65 -6.19 -1.63
CA VAL A 76 -7.92 -5.70 -0.44
C VAL A 76 -6.44 -6.06 -0.54
N VAL A 77 -6.13 -7.30 -0.95
CA VAL A 77 -4.75 -7.76 -1.21
C VAL A 77 -4.08 -6.86 -2.24
N ARG A 78 -4.75 -6.59 -3.37
CA ARG A 78 -4.23 -5.69 -4.40
C ARG A 78 -3.89 -4.32 -3.83
N GLN A 79 -4.82 -3.74 -3.07
CA GLN A 79 -4.61 -2.43 -2.46
C GLN A 79 -3.49 -2.41 -1.41
N ALA A 80 -3.29 -3.51 -0.69
CA ALA A 80 -2.16 -3.68 0.22
C ALA A 80 -0.84 -3.71 -0.53
N LYS A 81 -0.76 -4.50 -1.62
CA LYS A 81 0.41 -4.56 -2.50
C LYS A 81 0.76 -3.21 -3.13
N LEU A 82 -0.22 -2.48 -3.64
CA LEU A 82 -0.04 -1.15 -4.22
C LEU A 82 0.52 -0.12 -3.24
N ARG A 83 0.15 -0.26 -1.96
CA ARG A 83 0.70 0.54 -0.87
C ARG A 83 2.07 0.06 -0.40
N GLY A 84 2.55 -1.05 -0.96
CA GLY A 84 3.81 -1.69 -0.65
C GLY A 84 3.81 -2.46 0.66
N LEU A 85 2.65 -2.80 1.22
CA LEU A 85 2.57 -3.46 2.53
C LEU A 85 3.13 -4.89 2.47
N LEU A 86 3.76 -5.31 3.57
CA LEU A 86 4.26 -6.67 3.75
C LEU A 86 3.08 -7.56 4.13
N CYS A 87 2.56 -8.31 3.16
CA CYS A 87 1.40 -9.16 3.38
C CYS A 87 1.58 -10.59 2.88
N THR A 88 0.84 -11.49 3.51
CA THR A 88 0.73 -12.91 3.20
C THR A 88 -0.74 -13.29 3.23
N VAL A 89 -1.17 -14.11 2.27
CA VAL A 89 -2.55 -14.62 2.23
C VAL A 89 -2.52 -16.10 2.53
N GLU A 90 -3.24 -16.54 3.55
CA GLU A 90 -3.38 -17.96 3.86
C GLU A 90 -4.43 -18.59 2.95
N ALA A 91 -4.16 -19.80 2.47
CA ALA A 91 -5.14 -20.56 1.71
C ALA A 91 -6.28 -21.02 2.63
N PRO A 92 -7.54 -20.98 2.18
CA PRO A 92 -8.69 -21.47 2.95
C PRO A 92 -8.48 -22.92 3.43
N ARG A 93 -8.67 -23.16 4.72
CA ARG A 93 -8.61 -24.50 5.33
C ARG A 93 -9.95 -25.25 5.17
N GLY A 94 -10.37 -25.43 3.92
CA GLY A 94 -11.60 -26.14 3.55
C GLY A 94 -12.62 -25.28 2.79
N PRO A 95 -13.71 -25.90 2.27
CA PRO A 95 -14.60 -25.26 1.28
C PRO A 95 -15.38 -24.04 1.78
N ARG A 96 -15.51 -23.89 3.10
CA ARG A 96 -16.25 -22.81 3.77
C ARG A 96 -15.37 -21.92 4.66
N ALA A 97 -14.05 -22.15 4.68
CA ALA A 97 -13.16 -21.32 5.47
C ALA A 97 -12.95 -19.97 4.76
N PRO A 98 -13.00 -18.83 5.47
CA PRO A 98 -12.72 -17.54 4.86
C PRO A 98 -11.25 -17.47 4.43
N GLU A 99 -10.96 -16.69 3.39
CA GLU A 99 -9.60 -16.26 3.10
C GLU A 99 -9.10 -15.38 4.25
N ARG A 100 -7.81 -15.49 4.58
CA ARG A 100 -7.18 -14.68 5.63
C ARG A 100 -5.99 -13.93 5.05
N LEU A 101 -6.06 -12.61 5.08
CA LEU A 101 -4.96 -11.71 4.73
C LEU A 101 -4.27 -11.26 6.02
N SER A 102 -2.99 -11.60 6.15
CA SER A 102 -2.13 -11.15 7.23
C SER A 102 -1.18 -10.08 6.72
N ILE A 103 -1.07 -8.97 7.44
CA ILE A 103 -0.22 -7.83 7.11
C ILE A 103 0.66 -7.51 8.32
N SER A 104 1.97 -7.46 8.13
CA SER A 104 2.91 -7.07 9.19
C SER A 104 2.68 -5.62 9.60
N GLY A 105 2.87 -5.30 10.87
CA GLY A 105 2.81 -3.94 11.40
C GLY A 105 4.03 -3.09 11.04
N PRO A 106 4.00 -1.77 11.28
CA PRO A 106 5.12 -0.88 11.00
C PRO A 106 6.34 -1.18 11.88
N PHE A 107 6.14 -1.79 13.06
CA PHE A 107 7.23 -2.15 13.97
C PHE A 107 8.01 -3.40 13.53
N ALA A 108 7.53 -4.10 12.50
CA ALA A 108 8.33 -5.14 11.84
C ALA A 108 9.46 -4.55 10.96
N LEU A 109 9.52 -3.22 10.81
CA LEU A 109 10.50 -2.52 9.98
C LEU A 109 11.53 -1.79 10.86
N PHE A 110 12.79 -1.73 10.41
CA PHE A 110 13.85 -0.98 11.12
C PHE A 110 13.76 0.53 10.89
N HIS A 111 13.23 0.96 9.73
CA HIS A 111 13.02 2.36 9.38
C HIS A 111 11.73 2.55 8.56
N ARG A 112 11.28 3.81 8.44
CA ARG A 112 10.04 4.21 7.71
C ARG A 112 8.73 3.72 8.34
N THR A 113 8.75 3.46 9.65
CA THR A 113 7.59 3.04 10.44
C THR A 113 6.38 3.99 10.31
N THR A 114 6.59 5.31 10.27
CA THR A 114 5.49 6.28 10.10
C THR A 114 4.82 6.22 8.72
N LEU A 115 5.63 6.11 7.65
CA LEU A 115 5.11 6.00 6.28
C LEU A 115 4.36 4.68 6.10
N TYR A 116 4.94 3.59 6.60
CA TYR A 116 4.29 2.28 6.57
C TYR A 116 3.02 2.26 7.42
N GLY A 117 3.02 2.84 8.62
CA GLY A 117 1.82 2.92 9.47
C GLY A 117 0.68 3.70 8.79
N ARG A 118 1.00 4.78 8.05
CA ARG A 118 0.01 5.50 7.23
C ARG A 118 -0.55 4.63 6.11
N ALA A 119 0.32 3.90 5.41
CA ALA A 119 -0.08 2.94 4.38
C ALA A 119 -0.99 1.84 4.97
N LEU A 120 -0.62 1.28 6.12
CA LEU A 120 -1.37 0.25 6.82
C LEU A 120 -2.77 0.73 7.23
N ALA A 121 -2.86 1.91 7.87
CA ALA A 121 -4.15 2.50 8.25
C ALA A 121 -5.08 2.76 7.07
N SER A 122 -4.53 3.08 5.90
CA SER A 122 -5.33 3.34 4.71
C SER A 122 -5.99 2.10 4.10
N ILE A 123 -5.72 0.90 4.63
CA ILE A 123 -6.44 -0.34 4.27
C ILE A 123 -7.80 -0.43 4.98
N VAL A 124 -8.00 0.23 6.12
CA VAL A 124 -9.24 0.12 6.91
C VAL A 124 -10.50 0.44 6.09
N PRO A 125 -10.58 1.57 5.35
CA PRO A 125 -11.77 1.90 4.56
C PRO A 125 -12.00 0.95 3.38
N LEU A 126 -10.96 0.24 2.94
CA LEU A 126 -11.04 -0.73 1.85
C LEU A 126 -11.51 -2.09 2.36
N ALA A 127 -10.98 -2.52 3.51
CA ALA A 127 -11.45 -3.71 4.19
C ALA A 127 -12.94 -3.58 4.55
N ALA A 128 -13.38 -2.39 4.98
CA ALA A 128 -14.77 -2.09 5.33
C ALA A 128 -15.78 -2.32 4.18
N ARG A 129 -15.30 -2.50 2.94
CA ARG A 129 -16.12 -2.85 1.78
C ARG A 129 -16.44 -4.33 1.65
N CYS A 130 -15.61 -5.19 2.21
CA CYS A 130 -15.76 -6.62 2.07
C CYS A 130 -16.93 -7.07 2.95
N PRO A 131 -17.97 -7.70 2.39
CA PRO A 131 -19.05 -8.28 3.18
C PRO A 131 -18.50 -9.30 4.19
N GLY A 132 -19.05 -9.30 5.40
CA GLY A 132 -18.63 -10.22 6.46
C GLY A 132 -17.21 -9.97 7.00
N MET A 133 -16.56 -8.86 6.62
CA MET A 133 -15.17 -8.61 6.98
C MET A 133 -14.99 -8.42 8.48
N VAL A 134 -13.92 -9.01 9.00
CA VAL A 134 -13.40 -8.78 10.35
C VAL A 134 -11.91 -8.45 10.26
N LEU A 135 -11.54 -7.23 10.65
CA LEU A 135 -10.17 -6.78 10.78
C LEU A 135 -9.78 -6.82 12.26
N ARG A 136 -8.69 -7.52 12.56
CA ARG A 136 -8.10 -7.61 13.90
C ARG A 136 -6.69 -7.02 13.84
N ALA A 137 -6.42 -6.04 14.69
CA ALA A 137 -5.09 -5.44 14.81
C ALA A 137 -4.59 -5.64 16.24
N THR A 138 -3.41 -6.25 16.39
CA THR A 138 -2.72 -6.33 17.69
C THR A 138 -1.93 -5.05 17.86
N CYS A 139 -2.35 -4.17 18.76
CA CYS A 139 -1.73 -2.86 18.98
C CYS A 139 -1.03 -2.81 20.33
N ASN A 140 0.10 -2.12 20.40
CA ASN A 140 0.74 -1.80 21.68
C ASN A 140 0.26 -0.42 22.15
N LEU A 141 -0.53 -0.41 23.22
CA LEU A 141 -1.06 0.78 23.87
C LEU A 141 -0.47 0.87 25.28
N GLU A 142 0.37 1.88 25.51
CA GLU A 142 1.01 2.13 26.81
C GLU A 142 1.75 0.91 27.39
N GLY A 143 2.46 0.17 26.53
CA GLY A 143 3.21 -1.02 26.93
C GLY A 143 2.35 -2.28 27.09
N ARG A 144 1.05 -2.21 26.80
CA ARG A 144 0.15 -3.35 26.86
C ARG A 144 -0.37 -3.71 25.47
N GLU A 145 -0.31 -4.99 25.13
CA GLU A 145 -0.94 -5.48 23.92
C GLU A 145 -2.48 -5.46 24.06
N ARG A 146 -3.13 -4.92 23.04
CA ARG A 146 -4.58 -4.78 22.94
C ARG A 146 -5.02 -5.09 21.53
N THR A 147 -6.10 -5.84 21.41
CA THR A 147 -6.67 -6.17 20.11
C THR A 147 -7.75 -5.17 19.75
N VAL A 148 -7.53 -4.43 18.67
CA VAL A 148 -8.55 -3.59 18.03
C VAL A 148 -9.28 -4.46 17.02
N VAL A 149 -10.62 -4.46 17.07
CA VAL A 149 -11.46 -5.22 16.14
C VAL A 149 -12.37 -4.26 15.40
N VAL A 150 -12.35 -4.34 14.08
CA VAL A 150 -13.25 -3.61 13.18
C VAL A 150 -14.04 -4.64 12.39
N ARG A 151 -15.36 -4.46 12.32
CA ARG A 151 -16.29 -5.38 11.66
C ARG A 151 -17.03 -4.71 10.53
N ALA A 152 -17.54 -5.51 9.60
CA ALA A 152 -18.52 -5.06 8.63
C ALA A 152 -19.73 -4.44 9.35
N GLY A 153 -20.13 -3.25 8.91
CA GLY A 153 -21.22 -2.47 9.52
C GLY A 153 -20.78 -1.44 10.57
N ASP A 154 -19.52 -1.48 11.03
CA ASP A 154 -19.00 -0.41 11.88
C ASP A 154 -19.10 0.95 11.14
N PRO A 155 -19.41 2.05 11.85
CA PRO A 155 -19.65 3.38 11.25
C PRO A 155 -18.34 4.02 10.78
N LEU A 156 -17.80 3.50 9.67
CA LEU A 156 -16.60 3.94 8.98
C LEU A 156 -16.94 4.43 7.57
N PRO A 157 -16.17 5.36 7.02
CA PRO A 157 -16.30 5.76 5.63
C PRO A 157 -15.85 4.60 4.72
N VAL A 158 -16.53 4.46 3.59
CA VAL A 158 -16.25 3.41 2.61
C VAL A 158 -15.50 4.02 1.43
N SER A 159 -14.35 3.47 1.07
CA SER A 159 -13.53 4.03 -0.02
C SER A 159 -14.11 3.68 -1.41
N PRO A 160 -14.14 4.61 -2.38
CA PRO A 160 -14.53 4.30 -3.76
C PRO A 160 -13.55 3.31 -4.42
N THR A 161 -13.98 2.64 -5.50
CA THR A 161 -13.15 1.67 -6.25
C THR A 161 -11.89 2.31 -6.83
N GLY A 162 -10.76 1.62 -6.70
CA GLY A 162 -9.52 1.93 -7.42
C GLY A 162 -9.66 1.73 -8.94
N ARG A 163 -8.71 2.28 -9.70
CA ARG A 163 -8.66 2.23 -11.17
C ARG A 163 -8.03 0.91 -11.66
N ARG A 164 -7.96 0.74 -12.99
CA ARG A 164 -7.38 -0.45 -13.65
C ARG A 164 -5.84 -0.46 -13.61
N PHE A 165 -5.21 0.69 -13.42
CA PHE A 165 -3.79 0.86 -13.08
C PHE A 165 -3.74 1.75 -11.84
N ASP A 166 -3.48 1.14 -10.69
CA ASP A 166 -3.37 1.90 -9.45
C ASP A 166 -1.93 2.35 -9.17
N SER A 167 -0.97 1.91 -10.02
CA SER A 167 0.42 2.35 -9.98
C SER A 167 0.92 2.72 -11.38
N LYS A 168 1.45 3.94 -11.52
CA LYS A 168 2.14 4.40 -12.74
C LYS A 168 3.35 3.51 -13.09
N LEU A 169 3.93 2.83 -12.10
CA LEU A 169 5.04 1.91 -12.28
C LEU A 169 4.59 0.66 -13.06
N GLU A 170 3.51 0.02 -12.63
CA GLU A 170 2.95 -1.17 -13.30
C GLU A 170 2.52 -0.87 -14.73
N GLU A 171 1.87 0.28 -14.96
CA GLU A 171 1.45 0.70 -16.29
C GLU A 171 2.64 0.89 -17.22
N ARG A 172 3.67 1.59 -16.74
CA ARG A 172 4.92 1.78 -17.48
C ARG A 172 5.60 0.45 -17.75
N PHE A 173 5.73 -0.41 -16.74
CA PHE A 173 6.36 -1.72 -16.87
C PHE A 173 5.64 -2.57 -17.92
N PHE A 174 4.31 -2.65 -17.85
CA PHE A 174 3.50 -3.38 -18.82
C PHE A 174 3.78 -2.91 -20.25
N ARG A 175 3.69 -1.59 -20.49
CA ARG A 175 3.94 -1.01 -21.81
C ARG A 175 5.36 -1.27 -22.30
N ASP A 176 6.35 -1.08 -21.44
CA ASP A 176 7.77 -1.18 -21.80
C ASP A 176 8.14 -2.66 -22.07
N MET A 177 7.65 -3.60 -21.25
CA MET A 177 7.84 -5.05 -21.46
C MET A 177 7.17 -5.55 -22.73
N THR A 178 5.91 -5.20 -22.99
CA THR A 178 5.21 -5.63 -24.21
C THR A 178 5.92 -5.15 -25.48
N ARG A 179 6.60 -3.99 -25.41
CA ARG A 179 7.41 -3.49 -26.52
C ARG A 179 8.74 -4.24 -26.66
N ALA A 180 9.40 -4.52 -25.55
CA ALA A 180 10.73 -5.15 -25.54
C ALA A 180 10.68 -6.66 -25.81
N ALA A 181 9.57 -7.34 -25.49
CA ALA A 181 9.43 -8.79 -25.50
C ALA A 181 8.21 -9.24 -26.34
N PRO A 182 8.22 -9.07 -27.69
CA PRO A 182 7.06 -9.35 -28.53
C PRO A 182 6.64 -10.84 -28.58
N ASP A 183 7.57 -11.76 -28.27
CA ASP A 183 7.29 -13.21 -28.19
C ASP A 183 6.68 -13.64 -26.84
N TRP A 184 6.50 -12.71 -25.90
CA TRP A 184 5.95 -12.96 -24.58
C TRP A 184 4.61 -12.24 -24.38
N ASP A 185 3.59 -12.99 -24.01
CA ASP A 185 2.32 -12.44 -23.54
C ASP A 185 2.42 -12.07 -22.07
N LEU A 186 2.11 -10.81 -21.78
CA LEU A 186 2.10 -10.29 -20.42
C LEU A 186 0.66 -10.22 -19.92
N LEU A 187 0.29 -11.11 -19.01
CA LEU A 187 -1.01 -11.11 -18.35
C LEU A 187 -0.91 -10.34 -17.03
N ARG A 188 -1.79 -9.35 -16.85
CA ARG A 188 -1.90 -8.58 -15.61
C ARG A 188 -2.82 -9.26 -14.63
N GLU A 189 -2.51 -9.13 -13.35
CA GLU A 189 -3.30 -9.67 -12.26
C GLU A 189 -3.74 -11.11 -12.57
N PRO A 190 -2.80 -12.06 -12.74
CA PRO A 190 -3.14 -13.46 -12.96
C PRO A 190 -3.95 -14.03 -11.78
N ARG A 191 -4.47 -15.25 -11.98
CA ARG A 191 -5.16 -15.97 -10.90
C ARG A 191 -4.21 -16.22 -9.73
N ALA A 192 -4.75 -16.22 -8.52
CA ALA A 192 -3.97 -16.56 -7.33
C ALA A 192 -3.49 -18.01 -7.42
N ILE A 193 -2.27 -18.27 -6.93
CA ILE A 193 -1.60 -19.56 -7.06
C ILE A 193 -1.38 -20.12 -5.65
N PRO A 194 -1.89 -21.31 -5.34
CA PRO A 194 -1.58 -21.99 -4.08
C PRO A 194 -0.10 -22.33 -3.99
N ALA A 195 0.53 -21.99 -2.86
CA ALA A 195 1.92 -22.32 -2.57
C ALA A 195 2.09 -22.62 -1.07
N GLY A 196 2.32 -23.88 -0.71
CA GLY A 196 2.64 -24.28 0.67
C GLY A 196 1.64 -23.82 1.74
N GLY A 197 0.33 -23.89 1.47
CA GLY A 197 -0.72 -23.44 2.39
C GLY A 197 -0.99 -21.93 2.37
N THR A 198 -0.30 -21.18 1.50
CA THR A 198 -0.55 -19.76 1.22
C THR A 198 -1.10 -19.57 -0.20
N LEU A 199 -1.63 -18.38 -0.47
CA LEU A 199 -2.01 -17.93 -1.80
C LEU A 199 -1.06 -16.82 -2.24
N VAL A 200 -0.46 -17.01 -3.40
CA VAL A 200 0.42 -16.03 -4.03
C VAL A 200 -0.38 -15.25 -5.07
N PHE A 201 -0.24 -13.93 -5.03
CA PHE A 201 -0.90 -13.01 -5.95
C PHE A 201 0.17 -12.29 -6.77
N PRO A 202 0.65 -12.84 -7.90
CA PRO A 202 1.60 -12.15 -8.77
C PRO A 202 0.96 -10.90 -9.36
N ASP A 203 1.77 -9.89 -9.69
CA ASP A 203 1.28 -8.71 -10.43
C ASP A 203 1.18 -9.00 -11.93
N PHE A 204 2.12 -9.82 -12.43
CA PHE A 204 2.18 -10.21 -13.82
C PHE A 204 2.49 -11.69 -13.97
N GLU A 205 2.01 -12.25 -15.07
CA GLU A 205 2.38 -13.54 -15.60
C GLU A 205 2.92 -13.33 -17.02
N LEU A 206 4.09 -13.88 -17.30
CA LEU A 206 4.74 -13.84 -18.60
C LEU A 206 4.64 -15.23 -19.21
N GLN A 207 3.99 -15.33 -20.37
CA GLN A 207 3.78 -16.58 -21.07
C GLN A 207 4.41 -16.50 -22.46
N HIS A 208 5.35 -17.41 -22.77
CA HIS A 208 5.94 -17.43 -24.10
C HIS A 208 4.93 -17.93 -25.15
N ARG A 209 4.79 -17.20 -26.25
CA ARG A 209 3.78 -17.46 -27.30
C ARG A 209 3.95 -18.80 -28.00
N ARG A 210 5.20 -19.22 -28.22
CA ARG A 210 5.52 -20.45 -28.96
C ARG A 210 5.85 -21.65 -28.05
N ALA A 211 5.91 -21.42 -26.74
CA ALA A 211 6.31 -22.45 -25.78
C ALA A 211 5.45 -22.33 -24.51
N PRO A 212 4.27 -22.96 -24.48
CA PRO A 212 3.34 -22.87 -23.35
C PRO A 212 3.94 -23.28 -22.00
N THR A 213 4.97 -24.15 -22.00
CA THR A 213 5.70 -24.56 -20.79
C THR A 213 6.61 -23.46 -20.22
N ARG A 214 6.98 -22.46 -21.02
CA ARG A 214 7.76 -21.30 -20.58
C ARG A 214 6.84 -20.22 -20.02
N ARG A 215 6.51 -20.39 -18.74
CA ARG A 215 5.69 -19.47 -17.95
C ARG A 215 6.48 -18.94 -16.77
N TRP A 216 6.41 -17.63 -16.53
CA TRP A 216 7.05 -16.95 -15.41
C TRP A 216 6.05 -16.08 -14.68
N LEU A 217 6.20 -16.02 -13.35
CA LEU A 217 5.43 -15.14 -12.48
C LEU A 217 6.32 -13.99 -12.04
N LEU A 218 5.75 -12.80 -11.98
CA LEU A 218 6.46 -11.61 -11.55
C LEU A 218 5.65 -10.85 -10.52
N GLU A 219 6.34 -10.45 -9.46
CA GLU A 219 5.79 -9.62 -8.40
C GLU A 219 6.64 -8.37 -8.18
N ILE A 220 5.97 -7.23 -8.06
CA ILE A 220 6.58 -5.94 -7.72
C ILE A 220 6.34 -5.69 -6.23
N ALA A 221 7.41 -5.75 -5.45
CA ALA A 221 7.37 -5.41 -4.03
C ALA A 221 7.64 -3.92 -3.83
N GLY A 222 6.82 -3.30 -2.97
CA GLY A 222 7.02 -1.94 -2.49
C GLY A 222 7.99 -1.91 -1.30
N PHE A 223 7.48 -1.86 -0.07
CA PHE A 223 8.34 -2.09 1.10
C PHE A 223 8.76 -3.56 1.12
N TRP A 224 9.96 -3.82 1.62
CA TRP A 224 10.47 -5.17 1.77
C TRP A 224 11.53 -5.22 2.88
N THR A 225 11.64 -6.39 3.50
CA THR A 225 12.79 -6.77 4.33
C THR A 225 13.35 -8.09 3.79
N PRO A 226 14.63 -8.39 4.00
CA PRO A 226 15.22 -9.66 3.62
C PRO A 226 14.50 -10.86 4.27
N SER A 227 14.10 -10.73 5.54
CA SER A 227 13.29 -11.73 6.24
C SER A 227 11.94 -11.96 5.56
N TYR A 228 11.22 -10.89 5.20
CA TYR A 228 9.96 -10.99 4.47
C TYR A 228 10.14 -11.69 3.11
N ILE A 229 11.23 -11.38 2.39
CA ILE A 229 11.52 -12.03 1.11
C ILE A 229 11.82 -13.52 1.33
N ALA A 230 12.60 -13.87 2.35
CA ALA A 230 12.89 -15.26 2.69
C ALA A 230 11.60 -16.05 2.99
N ASP A 231 10.74 -15.49 3.85
CA ASP A 231 9.45 -16.08 4.24
C ASP A 231 8.51 -16.23 3.04
N LYS A 232 8.53 -15.26 2.12
CA LYS A 232 7.70 -15.30 0.91
C LYS A 232 8.17 -16.33 -0.11
N LEU A 233 9.48 -16.46 -0.28
CA LEU A 233 10.06 -17.39 -1.26
C LEU A 233 10.01 -18.84 -0.76
N ALA A 234 9.94 -19.09 0.55
CA ALA A 234 9.96 -20.46 1.08
C ALA A 234 8.75 -21.32 0.62
N PRO A 235 7.49 -20.85 0.69
CA PRO A 235 6.34 -21.60 0.17
C PRO A 235 6.39 -21.79 -1.35
N LEU A 236 6.91 -20.80 -2.08
CA LEU A 236 7.08 -20.88 -3.54
C LEU A 236 8.04 -22.01 -3.93
N ARG A 237 9.18 -22.13 -3.23
CA ARG A 237 10.12 -23.23 -3.42
C ARG A 237 9.52 -24.58 -3.07
N ALA A 238 8.82 -24.68 -1.92
CA ALA A 238 8.16 -25.92 -1.51
C ALA A 238 7.11 -26.37 -2.55
N ALA A 239 6.47 -25.42 -3.22
CA ALA A 239 5.51 -25.66 -4.30
C ALA A 239 6.14 -25.85 -5.68
N HIS A 240 7.48 -25.90 -5.79
CA HIS A 240 8.22 -26.03 -7.05
C HIS A 240 7.86 -24.94 -8.08
N LEU A 241 7.57 -23.73 -7.59
CA LEU A 241 7.31 -22.54 -8.41
C LEU A 241 8.63 -21.81 -8.67
N ASP A 242 9.52 -22.47 -9.43
CA ASP A 242 10.89 -21.98 -9.66
C ASP A 242 10.95 -20.76 -10.60
N HIS A 243 9.93 -20.59 -11.45
CA HIS A 243 9.83 -19.49 -12.41
C HIS A 243 9.14 -18.26 -11.80
N PHE A 244 9.71 -17.73 -10.72
CA PHE A 244 9.21 -16.54 -10.03
C PHE A 244 10.29 -15.46 -9.95
N ILE A 245 9.95 -14.23 -10.35
CA ILE A 245 10.83 -13.06 -10.32
C ILE A 245 10.24 -12.04 -9.33
N LEU A 246 11.07 -11.57 -8.41
CA LEU A 246 10.71 -10.50 -7.50
C LEU A 246 11.39 -9.19 -7.89
N CYS A 247 10.61 -8.19 -8.27
CA CYS A 247 11.09 -6.84 -8.52
C CYS A 247 11.01 -6.03 -7.22
N ILE A 248 12.14 -5.54 -6.70
CA ILE A 248 12.18 -4.80 -5.42
C ILE A 248 12.63 -3.35 -5.62
N ASP A 249 11.95 -2.42 -4.95
CA ASP A 249 12.32 -0.99 -4.92
C ASP A 249 13.57 -0.82 -4.02
N GLU A 250 14.70 -0.45 -4.62
CA GLU A 250 15.96 -0.25 -3.87
C GLU A 250 15.81 0.78 -2.78
N ALA A 251 15.05 1.84 -3.05
CA ALA A 251 14.83 2.91 -2.11
C ALA A 251 13.90 2.50 -0.98
N ARG A 252 13.25 1.33 -0.99
CA ARG A 252 12.29 0.88 0.05
C ARG A 252 12.73 -0.37 0.81
N ASN A 253 14.01 -0.71 0.78
CA ASN A 253 14.55 -1.63 1.78
C ASN A 253 14.22 -1.08 3.18
N CYS A 254 13.71 -1.93 4.07
CA CYS A 254 13.32 -1.60 5.45
C CYS A 254 14.18 -2.28 6.51
N ALA A 255 15.26 -2.97 6.12
CA ALA A 255 16.14 -3.67 7.04
C ALA A 255 17.57 -3.85 6.48
N PRO A 256 18.61 -3.98 7.31
CA PRO A 256 20.00 -3.97 6.86
C PRO A 256 20.52 -5.31 6.32
N GLU A 257 19.75 -6.41 6.42
CA GLU A 257 20.26 -7.75 6.09
C GLU A 257 20.42 -7.98 4.57
N GLU A 258 21.15 -9.04 4.23
CA GLU A 258 21.35 -9.46 2.85
C GLU A 258 20.19 -10.30 2.33
N LEU A 259 19.94 -10.20 1.02
CA LEU A 259 18.93 -11.00 0.34
C LEU A 259 19.33 -12.49 0.34
N PRO A 260 18.34 -13.41 0.37
CA PRO A 260 18.64 -14.83 0.20
C PRO A 260 19.35 -15.10 -1.13
N SER A 261 20.43 -15.88 -1.12
CA SER A 261 21.27 -16.15 -2.30
C SER A 261 20.53 -16.81 -3.47
N HIS A 262 19.45 -17.53 -3.19
CA HIS A 262 18.61 -18.20 -4.19
C HIS A 262 17.48 -17.30 -4.74
N ALA A 263 17.35 -16.07 -4.27
CA ALA A 263 16.27 -15.18 -4.68
C ALA A 263 16.54 -14.61 -6.09
N ARG A 264 15.64 -14.87 -7.04
CA ARG A 264 15.66 -14.23 -8.36
C ARG A 264 15.08 -12.83 -8.27
N VAL A 265 15.95 -11.87 -7.99
CA VAL A 265 15.56 -10.49 -7.68
C VAL A 265 16.05 -9.54 -8.76
N VAL A 266 15.15 -8.68 -9.23
CA VAL A 266 15.48 -7.51 -10.05
C VAL A 266 15.26 -6.26 -9.23
N ARG A 267 16.32 -5.50 -9.02
CA ARG A 267 16.26 -4.23 -8.30
C ARG A 267 15.86 -3.11 -9.24
N TYR A 268 15.10 -2.13 -8.74
CA TYR A 268 14.71 -0.97 -9.52
C TYR A 268 14.66 0.33 -8.68
N ASP A 269 14.91 1.46 -9.34
CA ASP A 269 14.60 2.81 -8.84
C ASP A 269 13.61 3.48 -9.82
N LYS A 270 12.38 3.73 -9.36
CA LYS A 270 11.26 4.36 -10.10
C LYS A 270 10.80 3.68 -11.40
N ARG A 271 11.60 2.80 -12.00
CA ARG A 271 11.33 2.10 -13.26
C ARG A 271 12.03 0.74 -13.25
N ILE A 272 11.27 -0.31 -13.58
CA ILE A 272 11.81 -1.65 -13.82
C ILE A 272 12.30 -1.72 -15.26
N ASP A 273 13.53 -2.19 -15.46
CA ASP A 273 14.14 -2.36 -16.78
C ASP A 273 13.71 -3.69 -17.41
N PRO A 274 13.02 -3.69 -18.58
CA PRO A 274 12.69 -4.90 -19.30
C PRO A 274 13.88 -5.79 -19.66
N ALA A 275 15.06 -5.21 -19.94
CA ALA A 275 16.23 -5.98 -20.33
C ALA A 275 16.71 -6.90 -19.20
N ALA A 276 16.66 -6.41 -17.95
CA ALA A 276 17.00 -7.20 -16.77
C ALA A 276 16.05 -8.39 -16.54
N ILE A 277 14.77 -8.23 -16.91
CA ILE A 277 13.80 -9.33 -16.86
C ILE A 277 14.06 -10.34 -17.97
N LEU A 278 14.31 -9.86 -19.19
CA LEU A 278 14.61 -10.69 -20.36
C LEU A 278 15.85 -11.57 -20.13
N ALA A 279 16.91 -11.02 -19.55
CA ALA A 279 18.12 -11.76 -19.21
C ALA A 279 17.88 -12.94 -18.24
N ILE A 280 16.76 -12.95 -17.51
CA ILE A 280 16.38 -14.06 -16.62
C ILE A 280 15.49 -15.08 -17.33
N ILE A 281 14.50 -14.62 -18.09
CA ILE A 281 13.49 -15.49 -18.68
C ILE A 281 13.88 -16.08 -20.04
N ASP A 282 14.83 -15.44 -20.72
CA ASP A 282 15.37 -15.77 -22.04
C ASP A 282 16.88 -15.48 -22.10
N PRO A 283 17.69 -16.23 -21.31
CA PRO A 283 19.14 -16.03 -21.20
C PRO A 283 19.93 -16.48 -22.43
#